data_AF-A0A1G1G3X5-F1
#
_entry.id   AF-A0A1G1G3X5-F1
#
_cell.length_a   1.000
_cell.length_b   1.000
_cell.length_c   1.000
_cell.angle_alpha   90.00
_cell.angle_beta   90.00
_cell.angle_gamma   90.00
#
_symmetry.space_group_name_H-M   'P 1'
#
loop_
_entity.id
_entity.type
_entity.pdbx_description
1 polymer ?
#
loop_
_entity_poly.entity_id
_entity_poly.type
_entity_poly.pdbx_seq_one_letter_code
_entity_poly.pdbx_strand_id
1 'polypeptide(L)'
;MPRVTYFDMNVDDTGRAMKFYSQVFGWKFEKWKGPFEYWLAMTGDEKTPGINGGLAKREDPSAHIMNFIDVVSVDDSAEKIIAGGGKI
;
A
#
# COMPACT_ATOMS: atom_id res chain seq x y z
N MET A 1 -14.58 -11.60 7.08
CA MET A 1 -14.15 -10.42 7.85
C MET A 1 -13.25 -9.59 6.96
N PRO A 2 -13.50 -8.29 6.78
CA PRO A 2 -12.58 -7.41 6.06
C PRO A 2 -11.19 -7.45 6.70
N ARG A 3 -10.14 -7.42 5.87
CA ARG A 3 -8.74 -7.45 6.31
C ARG A 3 -7.95 -6.39 5.57
N VAL A 4 -6.89 -5.91 6.19
CA VAL A 4 -5.85 -5.19 5.44
C VAL A 4 -5.22 -6.16 4.45
N THR A 5 -5.22 -5.80 3.17
CA THR A 5 -4.72 -6.64 2.06
C THR A 5 -3.62 -5.98 1.25
N TYR A 6 -3.46 -4.67 1.40
CA TYR A 6 -2.47 -3.89 0.64
C TYR A 6 -2.03 -2.68 1.45
N PHE A 7 -0.77 -2.27 1.28
CA PHE A 7 -0.26 -1.01 1.82
C PHE A 7 0.27 -0.13 0.69
N ASP A 8 0.38 1.17 0.91
CA ASP A 8 1.02 2.08 -0.02
C ASP A 8 1.98 3.02 0.71
N MET A 9 3.25 3.02 0.30
CA MET A 9 4.32 3.79 0.92
C MET A 9 4.65 5.04 0.11
N ASN A 10 4.45 6.20 0.73
CA ASN A 10 4.90 7.48 0.18
C ASN A 10 6.31 7.81 0.65
N VAL A 11 7.28 7.85 -0.27
CA VAL A 11 8.71 8.06 0.01
C VAL A 11 9.29 9.21 -0.80
N ASP A 12 10.25 9.96 -0.24
CA ASP A 12 10.85 11.11 -0.94
C ASP A 12 11.72 10.69 -2.14
N ASP A 13 12.37 9.54 -2.03
CA ASP A 13 13.24 8.95 -3.05
C ASP A 13 12.90 7.46 -3.21
N THR A 14 12.25 7.13 -4.32
CA THR A 14 11.79 5.79 -4.64
C THR A 14 12.96 4.82 -4.84
N GLY A 15 14.01 5.26 -5.53
CA GLY A 15 15.22 4.45 -5.78
C GLY A 15 15.97 4.10 -4.50
N ARG A 16 16.17 5.06 -3.61
CA ARG A 16 16.79 4.84 -2.29
C ARG A 16 15.97 3.85 -1.45
N ALA A 17 14.66 4.04 -1.39
CA ALA A 17 13.77 3.20 -0.60
C ALA A 17 13.74 1.76 -1.14
N MET A 18 13.51 1.57 -2.45
CA MET A 18 13.52 0.24 -3.07
C MET A 18 14.85 -0.48 -2.84
N LYS A 19 15.98 0.21 -3.04
CA LYS A 19 17.31 -0.38 -2.78
C LYS A 19 17.43 -0.87 -1.34
N PHE A 20 17.01 -0.06 -0.37
CA PHE A 20 17.06 -0.43 1.04
C PHE A 20 16.21 -1.67 1.33
N TYR A 21 14.92 -1.66 0.94
CA TYR A 21 14.01 -2.77 1.23
C TYR A 21 14.41 -4.06 0.50
N SER A 22 14.92 -3.97 -0.73
CA SER A 22 15.49 -5.12 -1.43
C SER A 22 16.72 -5.68 -0.73
N GLN A 23 17.61 -4.83 -0.20
CA GLN A 23 18.84 -5.30 0.46
C GLN A 23 18.57 -5.90 1.84
N VAL A 24 17.71 -5.28 2.64
CA VAL A 24 17.47 -5.69 4.03
C VAL A 24 16.47 -6.83 4.14
N PHE A 25 15.41 -6.80 3.33
CA PHE A 25 14.29 -7.73 3.45
C PHE A 25 14.09 -8.63 2.22
N GLY A 26 14.90 -8.46 1.17
CA GLY A 26 14.76 -9.24 -0.06
C GLY A 26 13.51 -8.89 -0.89
N TRP A 27 12.86 -7.75 -0.62
CA TRP A 27 11.67 -7.32 -1.35
C TRP A 27 11.98 -7.06 -2.82
N LYS A 28 11.00 -7.35 -3.67
CA LYS A 28 11.07 -7.10 -5.11
C LYS A 28 10.13 -5.97 -5.48
N PHE A 29 10.52 -5.21 -6.50
CA PHE A 29 9.74 -4.08 -6.98
C PHE A 29 9.54 -4.16 -8.48
N GLU A 30 8.31 -3.93 -8.94
CA GLU A 30 7.95 -3.84 -10.35
C GLU A 30 7.32 -2.49 -10.65
N LYS A 31 7.82 -1.81 -11.68
CA LYS A 31 7.23 -0.53 -12.08
C LYS A 31 5.85 -0.76 -12.69
N TRP A 32 4.82 -0.14 -12.12
CA TRP A 32 3.50 -0.14 -12.71
C TRP A 32 3.49 0.73 -13.97
N LYS A 33 2.86 0.23 -15.05
CA LYS A 33 2.75 0.93 -16.34
C LYS A 33 1.58 1.93 -16.36
N GLY A 34 1.39 2.64 -15.26
CA GLY A 34 0.37 3.68 -15.12
C GLY A 34 0.86 5.07 -15.53
N PRO A 35 -0.02 6.08 -15.42
CA PRO A 35 0.30 7.47 -15.77
C PRO A 35 1.23 8.18 -14.77
N PHE A 36 1.47 7.58 -13.59
CA PHE A 36 2.30 8.14 -12.53
C PHE A 36 3.41 7.17 -12.14
N GLU A 37 4.47 7.69 -11.51
CA GLU A 37 5.53 6.82 -10.98
C GLU A 37 5.02 6.03 -9.78
N TYR A 38 4.84 4.73 -9.98
CA TYR A 38 4.37 3.81 -8.96
C TYR A 38 5.06 2.46 -9.09
N TRP A 39 5.38 1.85 -7.96
CA TRP A 39 6.09 0.59 -7.86
C TRP A 39 5.29 -0.40 -7.03
N LEU A 40 5.00 -1.56 -7.60
CA LEU A 40 4.42 -2.69 -6.88
C LEU A 40 5.53 -3.33 -6.04
N ALA A 41 5.29 -3.47 -4.74
CA ALA A 41 6.19 -4.06 -3.76
C ALA A 41 5.74 -5.48 -3.42
N MET A 42 6.55 -6.46 -3.79
CA MET A 42 6.35 -7.87 -3.46
C MET A 42 7.21 -8.22 -2.24
N THR A 43 6.55 -8.52 -1.12
CA THR A 43 7.19 -8.63 0.20
C THR A 43 7.46 -10.07 0.63
N GLY A 44 7.01 -11.04 -0.15
CA GLY A 44 7.11 -12.47 0.12
C GLY A 44 6.62 -13.28 -1.09
N ASP A 45 6.62 -14.60 -0.95
CA ASP A 45 6.01 -15.49 -1.93
C ASP A 45 4.52 -15.71 -1.63
N GLU A 46 3.75 -16.17 -2.63
CA GLU A 46 2.31 -16.43 -2.48
C GLU A 46 1.98 -17.58 -1.50
N LYS A 47 2.97 -18.39 -1.11
CA LYS A 47 2.80 -19.52 -0.18
C LYS A 47 3.00 -19.09 1.28
N THR A 48 3.64 -17.95 1.51
CA THR A 48 3.87 -17.37 2.82
C THR A 48 2.78 -16.35 3.19
N PRO A 49 2.29 -16.35 4.44
CA PRO A 49 1.37 -15.32 4.90
C PRO A 49 2.00 -13.93 4.83
N GLY A 50 1.28 -12.96 4.27
CA GLY A 50 1.74 -11.58 4.15
C GLY A 50 0.80 -10.76 3.26
N ILE A 51 1.12 -9.48 3.11
CA ILE A 51 0.45 -8.57 2.16
C ILE A 51 1.51 -7.89 1.31
N ASN A 52 1.20 -7.70 0.03
CA ASN A 52 2.01 -6.87 -0.86
C ASN A 52 1.57 -5.41 -0.75
N GLY A 53 2.26 -4.53 -1.45
CA GLY A 53 1.92 -3.11 -1.42
C GLY A 53 2.45 -2.32 -2.58
N GLY A 54 2.42 -1.01 -2.39
CA GLY A 54 2.87 0.00 -3.32
C GLY A 54 3.95 0.87 -2.72
N LEU A 55 4.71 1.49 -3.60
CA LEU A 55 5.67 2.52 -3.28
C LEU A 55 5.57 3.60 -4.35
N ALA A 56 5.32 4.82 -3.93
CA ALA A 56 5.23 5.99 -4.79
C ALA A 56 6.10 7.12 -4.25
N LYS A 57 6.42 8.06 -5.14
CA LYS A 57 7.05 9.31 -4.71
C LYS A 57 6.07 10.11 -3.87
N ARG A 58 6.53 10.65 -2.75
CA ARG A 58 5.75 11.53 -1.89
C ARG A 58 5.50 12.86 -2.60
N GLU A 59 4.25 13.15 -2.90
CA GLU A 59 3.80 14.43 -3.48
C GLU A 59 3.27 15.40 -2.41
N ASP A 60 2.73 14.86 -1.30
CA ASP A 60 2.27 15.62 -0.14
C ASP A 60 3.15 15.29 1.08
N PRO A 61 3.80 16.28 1.74
CA PRO A 61 4.59 16.06 2.96
C PRO A 61 3.84 15.36 4.10
N SER A 62 2.51 15.48 4.13
CA SER A 62 1.63 14.80 5.10
C SER A 62 1.26 13.37 4.70
N ALA A 63 1.65 12.91 3.50
CA ALA A 63 1.38 11.56 3.06
C ALA A 63 2.29 10.56 3.80
N HIS A 64 1.64 9.66 4.53
CA HIS A 64 2.26 8.56 5.26
C HIS A 64 1.97 7.22 4.55
N ILE A 65 2.30 6.11 5.22
CA ILE A 65 1.90 4.78 4.77
C ILE A 65 0.39 4.65 4.91
N MET A 66 -0.28 4.26 3.83
CA MET A 66 -1.72 3.99 3.80
C MET A 66 -1.97 2.49 3.76
N ASN A 67 -2.99 2.01 4.47
CA ASN A 67 -3.43 0.63 4.40
C ASN A 67 -4.78 0.56 3.70
N PHE A 68 -4.99 -0.49 2.91
CA PHE A 68 -6.22 -0.76 2.19
C PHE A 68 -6.88 -1.99 2.80
N ILE A 69 -8.17 -1.87 3.06
CA ILE A 69 -9.00 -2.96 3.58
C ILE A 69 -9.86 -3.47 2.43
N ASP A 70 -9.75 -4.76 2.13
CA ASP A 70 -10.60 -5.39 1.11
C ASP A 70 -12.02 -5.59 1.66
N VAL A 71 -12.99 -5.04 0.94
CA VAL A 71 -14.41 -4.99 1.31
C VAL A 71 -15.27 -5.39 0.12
N VAL A 72 -16.39 -6.05 0.41
CA VAL A 72 -17.34 -6.48 -0.62
C VAL A 72 -18.04 -5.29 -1.29
N SER A 73 -18.33 -4.24 -0.52
CA SER A 73 -18.96 -3.01 -0.96
C SER A 73 -18.31 -1.82 -0.24
N VAL A 74 -17.81 -0.86 -1.00
CA VAL A 74 -17.25 0.39 -0.47
C VAL A 74 -18.35 1.23 0.18
N ASP A 75 -19.52 1.32 -0.48
CA ASP A 75 -20.66 2.11 0.01
C ASP A 75 -21.20 1.56 1.34
N ASP A 76 -21.43 0.25 1.44
CA ASP A 76 -21.90 -0.38 2.69
C ASP A 76 -20.87 -0.22 3.82
N SER A 77 -19.59 -0.25 3.47
CA SER A 77 -18.49 -0.06 4.44
C SER A 77 -18.43 1.39 4.89
N ALA A 78 -18.68 2.33 3.98
CA ALA A 78 -18.71 3.75 4.27
C ALA A 78 -19.82 4.10 5.27
N GLU A 79 -21.03 3.57 5.05
CA GLU A 79 -22.15 3.72 5.98
C GLU A 79 -21.81 3.17 7.38
N LYS A 80 -21.18 1.98 7.45
CA LYS A 80 -20.77 1.37 8.72
C LYS A 80 -19.69 2.17 9.44
N ILE A 81 -18.74 2.76 8.71
CA ILE A 81 -17.70 3.63 9.29
C ILE A 81 -18.36 4.83 9.95
N ILE A 82 -19.28 5.51 9.26
CA ILE A 82 -20.00 6.67 9.79
C ILE A 82 -20.85 6.27 11.01
N ALA A 83 -21.61 5.17 10.90
CA ALA A 83 -22.41 4.65 12.02
C ALA A 83 -21.56 4.27 13.25
N GLY A 84 -20.29 3.88 13.02
CA GLY A 84 -19.30 3.59 14.06
C GLY A 84 -18.57 4.82 14.61
N GLY A 85 -18.93 6.04 14.19
CA GLY A 85 -18.30 7.30 14.64
C GLY A 85 -17.04 7.69 13.86
N GLY A 86 -16.73 7.00 12.77
CA GLY A 86 -15.69 7.38 11.82
C GLY A 86 -16.11 8.54 10.92
N LYS A 87 -15.19 8.98 10.06
CA LYS A 87 -15.39 10.05 9.07
C LYS A 87 -14.87 9.61 7.71
N ILE A 88 -15.52 10.09 6.65
CA ILE A 88 -15.18 9.87 5.24
C ILE A 88 -15.12 11.22 4.57
#